data_AF-A0A4Q5RK08-F1
#
_entry.id   AF-A0A4Q5RK08-F1
#
_cell.length_a   1.000
_cell.length_b   1.000
_cell.length_c   1.000
_cell.angle_alpha   90.00
_cell.angle_beta   90.00
_cell.angle_gamma   90.00
#
_symmetry.space_group_name_H-M   'P 1'
#
loop_
_entity.id
_entity.type
_entity.pdbx_description
1 polymer ?
#
loop_
_entity_poly.entity_id
_entity_poly.type
_entity_poly.pdbx_seq_one_letter_code
_entity_poly.pdbx_strand_id
1 'polypeptide(L)'
;MKSKTYLLLLTLFFGWMMPSCTKDFEKINTDPINTPNALPQQLLAPALVATLSANMQRNRNFNNELMQVTVSITDDEAAVFRYEYRNTYADALWNAWYTQLTNFKDIY
;
A
#
# COMPACT_ATOMS: atom_id res chain seq x y z
N MET A 1 -42.66 -4.49 -47.41
CA MET A 1 -41.40 -3.72 -47.54
C MET A 1 -41.10 -2.85 -46.33
N LYS A 2 -42.04 -1.98 -45.86
CA LYS A 2 -41.81 -1.03 -44.74
C LYS A 2 -41.31 -1.64 -43.42
N SER A 3 -41.81 -2.81 -43.01
CA SER A 3 -41.38 -3.48 -41.76
C SER A 3 -39.90 -3.90 -41.78
N LYS A 4 -39.38 -4.41 -42.90
CA LYS A 4 -37.96 -4.74 -43.04
C LYS A 4 -37.08 -3.48 -43.09
N THR A 5 -37.60 -2.38 -43.64
CA THR A 5 -36.91 -1.07 -43.61
C THR A 5 -36.85 -0.47 -42.20
N TYR A 6 -37.90 -0.61 -41.39
CA TYR A 6 -37.88 -0.21 -39.97
C TYR A 6 -36.91 -1.05 -39.13
N LEU A 7 -36.84 -2.37 -39.39
CA LEU A 7 -35.87 -3.25 -38.71
C LEU A 7 -34.42 -2.86 -39.02
N LEU A 8 -34.14 -2.50 -40.28
CA LEU A 8 -32.82 -2.05 -40.75
C LEU A 8 -32.42 -0.70 -40.13
N LEU A 9 -33.37 0.23 -40.01
CA LEU A 9 -33.18 1.52 -39.33
C LEU A 9 -32.91 1.35 -37.83
N LEU A 10 -33.59 0.40 -37.18
CA LEU A 10 -33.39 0.12 -35.75
C LEU A 10 -31.99 -0.46 -35.48
N THR A 11 -31.51 -1.37 -36.33
CA THR A 11 -30.14 -1.91 -36.22
C THR A 11 -29.07 -0.85 -36.49
N LEU A 12 -29.33 0.09 -37.41
CA LEU A 12 -28.40 1.19 -37.70
C LEU A 12 -28.32 2.17 -36.53
N PHE A 13 -29.45 2.46 -35.89
CA PHE A 13 -29.54 3.31 -34.71
C PHE A 13 -28.80 2.71 -33.51
N PHE A 14 -28.92 1.39 -33.29
CA PHE A 14 -28.22 0.71 -32.20
C PHE A 14 -26.69 0.65 -32.40
N GLY A 15 -26.23 0.59 -33.66
CA GLY A 15 -24.79 0.68 -33.99
C GLY A 15 -24.17 2.06 -33.71
N TRP A 16 -24.97 3.13 -33.74
CA TRP A 16 -24.53 4.49 -33.40
C TRP A 16 -24.44 4.76 -31.90
N MET A 17 -24.99 3.89 -31.05
CA MET A 17 -24.91 4.00 -29.59
C MET A 17 -23.64 3.36 -29.00
N MET A 18 -22.73 2.84 -29.83
CA MET A 18 -21.49 2.18 -29.42
C MET A 18 -20.18 3.02 -29.40
N PRO A 19 -20.13 4.36 -29.53
CA PRO A 19 -18.86 5.06 -29.33
C PRO A 19 -18.51 5.00 -27.83
N SER A 20 -17.65 4.05 -27.47
CA SER A 20 -17.05 3.96 -26.13
C SER A 20 -16.26 5.24 -25.86
N CYS A 21 -16.49 5.86 -24.70
CA CYS A 21 -15.73 7.01 -24.22
C CYS A 21 -14.31 6.58 -23.82
N THR A 22 -13.43 6.32 -24.79
CA THR A 22 -12.00 6.05 -24.57
C THR A 22 -11.18 7.35 -24.46
N LYS A 23 -11.84 8.49 -24.68
CA LYS A 23 -11.20 9.80 -24.70
C LYS A 23 -10.58 10.11 -23.33
N ASP A 24 -9.27 10.36 -23.32
CA ASP A 24 -8.49 10.81 -22.17
C ASP A 24 -8.43 9.82 -20.98
N PHE A 25 -8.69 8.51 -21.19
CA PHE A 25 -8.66 7.51 -20.11
C PHE A 25 -7.30 7.43 -19.41
N GLU A 26 -6.19 7.45 -20.17
CA GLU A 26 -4.85 7.46 -19.58
C GLU A 26 -4.62 8.71 -18.71
N LYS A 27 -5.05 9.89 -19.19
CA LYS A 27 -4.89 11.15 -18.47
C LYS A 27 -5.71 11.21 -17.19
N ILE A 28 -6.93 10.67 -17.20
CA ILE A 28 -7.79 10.61 -16.01
C ILE A 28 -7.23 9.62 -14.97
N ASN A 29 -6.61 8.52 -15.42
CA ASN A 29 -6.03 7.50 -14.55
C ASN A 29 -4.56 7.75 -14.18
N THR A 30 -3.93 8.80 -14.73
CA THR A 30 -2.58 9.19 -14.34
C THR A 30 -2.67 10.10 -13.11
N ASP A 31 -2.01 9.69 -12.03
CA ASP A 31 -1.91 10.50 -10.82
C ASP A 31 -1.20 11.84 -11.13
N PRO A 32 -1.86 12.99 -10.92
CA PRO A 32 -1.26 14.28 -11.21
C PRO A 32 -0.29 14.76 -10.12
N ILE A 33 -0.27 14.09 -8.95
CA ILE A 33 0.48 14.50 -7.76
C ILE A 33 1.79 13.71 -7.67
N ASN A 34 1.72 12.39 -7.87
CA ASN A 34 2.88 11.52 -7.71
C ASN A 34 3.72 11.41 -8.99
N THR A 35 5.03 11.22 -8.82
CA THR A 35 5.89 10.90 -9.95
C THR A 35 5.65 9.45 -10.39
N PRO A 36 5.45 9.18 -11.69
CA PRO A 36 5.30 7.82 -12.19
C PRO A 36 6.61 7.02 -12.10
N ASN A 37 7.75 7.72 -11.98
CA ASN A 37 9.07 7.12 -11.88
C ASN A 37 9.67 7.42 -10.50
N ALA A 38 10.10 6.39 -9.80
CA ALA A 38 10.89 6.53 -8.58
C ALA A 38 12.37 6.68 -8.94
N LEU A 39 12.98 7.84 -8.63
CA LEU A 39 14.42 8.01 -8.79
C LEU A 39 15.14 7.38 -7.58
N PRO A 40 16.27 6.67 -7.77
CA PRO A 40 17.03 6.05 -6.67
C PRO A 40 17.36 7.00 -5.52
N GLN A 41 17.68 8.26 -5.84
CA GLN A 41 18.03 9.29 -4.85
C GLN A 41 16.85 9.66 -3.94
N GLN A 42 15.62 9.46 -4.41
CA GLN A 42 14.40 9.73 -3.66
C GLN A 42 14.03 8.58 -2.71
N LEU A 43 14.54 7.36 -2.94
CA LEU A 43 14.18 6.18 -2.17
C LEU A 43 15.05 5.98 -0.92
N LEU A 44 16.35 6.32 -1.01
CA LEU A 44 17.33 5.97 0.02
C LEU A 44 17.02 6.59 1.39
N ALA A 45 16.86 7.92 1.45
CA ALA A 45 16.67 8.61 2.71
C ALA A 45 15.35 8.22 3.42
N PRO A 46 14.18 8.16 2.73
CA PRO A 46 12.95 7.67 3.33
C PRO A 46 13.05 6.23 3.82
N ALA A 47 13.68 5.34 3.04
CA ALA A 47 13.80 3.94 3.41
C ALA A 47 14.66 3.73 4.68
N LEU A 48 15.74 4.49 4.83
CA LEU A 48 16.58 4.48 6.03
C LEU A 48 15.81 4.96 7.27
N VAL A 49 15.16 6.12 7.17
CA VAL A 49 14.41 6.70 8.29
C VAL A 49 13.24 5.79 8.69
N ALA A 50 12.51 5.23 7.74
CA ALA A 50 11.41 4.31 7.99
C ALA A 50 11.89 3.03 8.68
N THR A 51 13.01 2.45 8.22
CA THR A 51 13.61 1.25 8.82
C THR A 51 14.02 1.51 10.27
N LEU A 52 14.73 2.61 10.52
CA LEU A 52 15.15 2.98 11.88
C LEU A 52 13.94 3.22 12.80
N SER A 53 12.93 3.94 12.32
CA SER A 53 11.73 4.26 13.10
C SER A 53 10.98 3.00 13.53
N ALA A 54 10.77 2.06 12.60
CA ALA A 54 10.13 0.78 12.90
C ALA A 54 10.94 -0.04 13.93
N ASN A 55 12.27 -0.05 13.80
CA ASN A 55 13.15 -0.74 14.74
C ASN A 55 13.13 -0.11 16.13
N MET A 56 13.19 1.21 16.22
CA MET A 56 13.15 1.92 17.51
C MET A 56 11.83 1.67 18.24
N GLN A 57 10.71 1.72 17.53
CA GLN A 57 9.40 1.41 18.10
C GLN A 57 9.34 -0.03 18.61
N ARG A 58 9.80 -0.99 17.80
CA ARG A 58 9.84 -2.40 18.20
C ARG A 58 10.78 -2.66 19.38
N ASN A 59 11.92 -1.99 19.39
CA ASN A 59 12.89 -2.13 20.46
C ASN A 59 12.27 -1.65 21.79
N ARG A 60 11.62 -0.48 21.77
CA ARG A 60 10.99 0.08 22.97
C ARG A 60 9.81 -0.72 23.49
N ASN A 61 8.95 -1.24 22.62
CA ASN A 61 7.69 -1.88 23.02
C ASN A 61 7.77 -3.41 23.19
N PHE A 62 8.88 -4.03 22.77
CA PHE A 62 9.02 -5.48 22.83
C PHE A 62 10.38 -5.90 23.38
N ASN A 63 11.47 -5.62 22.67
CA ASN A 63 12.80 -6.12 23.06
C ASN A 63 13.23 -5.60 24.44
N ASN A 64 13.04 -4.30 24.71
CA ASN A 64 13.41 -3.71 25.98
C ASN A 64 12.64 -4.32 27.16
N GLU A 65 11.36 -4.67 26.96
CA GLU A 65 10.53 -5.30 28.00
C GLU A 65 11.02 -6.73 28.28
N LEU A 66 11.37 -7.50 27.25
CA LEU A 66 11.94 -8.84 27.40
C LEU A 66 13.34 -8.85 28.02
N MET A 67 14.14 -7.82 27.74
CA MET A 67 15.49 -7.63 28.27
C MET A 67 15.51 -6.89 29.61
N GLN A 68 14.34 -6.57 30.18
CA GLN A 68 14.19 -5.87 31.46
C GLN A 68 14.87 -4.48 31.48
N VAL A 69 15.00 -3.83 30.32
CA VAL A 69 15.51 -2.45 30.18
C VAL A 69 14.40 -1.44 30.49
N THR A 70 13.17 -1.78 30.13
CA THR A 70 11.98 -0.97 30.42
C THR A 70 10.85 -1.87 30.90
N VAL A 71 9.92 -1.29 31.65
CA VAL A 71 8.68 -1.96 32.05
C VAL A 71 7.52 -1.00 31.78
N SER A 72 6.48 -1.53 31.14
CA SER A 72 5.22 -0.82 30.93
C SER A 72 4.43 -0.77 32.25
N ILE A 73 3.98 0.43 32.64
CA ILE A 73 3.17 0.63 33.85
C ILE A 73 1.71 0.31 33.50
N THR A 74 1.39 -0.98 33.44
CA THR A 74 0.04 -1.49 33.21
C THR A 74 -0.22 -2.74 34.05
N ASP A 75 -1.48 -2.94 34.43
CA ASP A 75 -1.96 -4.20 35.00
C ASP A 75 -2.74 -5.06 33.99
N ASP A 76 -2.85 -4.59 32.75
CA ASP A 76 -3.59 -5.27 31.68
C ASP A 76 -2.98 -6.65 31.34
N GLU A 77 -3.84 -7.51 30.78
CA GLU A 77 -3.41 -8.75 30.12
C GLU A 77 -2.66 -8.44 28.80
N ALA A 78 -1.98 -9.45 28.26
CA ALA A 78 -1.11 -9.33 27.07
C ALA A 78 0.06 -8.34 27.25
N ALA A 79 0.64 -8.31 28.46
CA ALA A 79 1.82 -7.54 28.78
C ALA A 79 3.11 -8.29 28.38
N VAL A 80 3.96 -7.66 27.56
CA VAL A 80 5.20 -8.27 27.05
C VAL A 80 6.15 -8.67 28.17
N PHE A 81 6.28 -7.85 29.23
CA PHE A 81 7.12 -8.16 30.38
C PHE A 81 6.61 -9.36 31.20
N ARG A 82 5.35 -9.78 31.02
CA ARG A 82 4.76 -11.01 31.58
C ARG A 82 4.88 -12.21 30.62
N TYR A 83 5.60 -12.06 29.51
CA TYR A 83 5.71 -13.03 28.41
C TYR A 83 4.37 -13.40 27.77
N GLU A 84 3.37 -12.53 27.89
CA GLU A 84 2.07 -12.72 27.31
C GLU A 84 1.92 -11.78 26.11
N TYR A 85 1.97 -12.33 24.90
CA TYR A 85 1.81 -11.55 23.67
C TYR A 85 1.27 -12.42 22.54
N ARG A 86 0.61 -11.76 21.58
CA ARG A 86 0.02 -12.44 20.42
C ARG A 86 1.07 -12.68 19.35
N ASN A 87 0.87 -13.72 18.56
CA ASN A 87 1.63 -14.01 17.34
C ASN A 87 1.64 -12.85 16.32
N THR A 88 0.60 -12.01 16.29
CA THR A 88 0.52 -10.82 15.42
C THR A 88 1.51 -9.70 15.79
N TYR A 89 2.23 -9.81 16.92
CA TYR A 89 3.22 -8.80 17.30
C TYR A 89 4.31 -8.62 16.24
N ALA A 90 4.67 -9.65 15.48
CA ALA A 90 5.72 -9.57 14.46
C ALA A 90 5.27 -8.86 13.17
N ASP A 91 3.96 -8.86 12.87
CA ASP A 91 3.42 -8.48 11.56
C ASP A 91 3.81 -7.05 11.15
N ALA A 92 3.65 -6.09 12.06
CA ALA A 92 3.97 -4.69 11.79
C ALA A 92 5.46 -4.47 11.48
N LEU A 93 6.35 -5.19 12.17
CA LEU A 93 7.80 -5.08 11.91
C LEU A 93 8.15 -5.72 10.58
N TRP A 94 7.61 -6.91 10.31
CA TRP A 94 7.81 -7.63 9.07
C TRP A 94 7.38 -6.79 7.86
N ASN A 95 6.15 -6.28 7.89
CA ASN A 95 5.61 -5.47 6.79
C ASN A 95 6.42 -4.18 6.59
N ALA A 96 6.84 -3.52 7.67
CA ALA A 96 7.69 -2.33 7.58
C ALA A 96 9.03 -2.65 6.93
N TRP A 97 9.71 -3.72 7.35
CA TRP A 97 11.01 -4.12 6.81
C TRP A 97 10.94 -4.56 5.35
N TYR A 98 9.99 -5.41 4.99
CA TYR A 98 9.88 -5.91 3.62
C TYR A 98 9.51 -4.82 2.62
N THR A 99 8.71 -3.83 3.04
CA THR A 99 8.45 -2.64 2.22
C THR A 99 9.74 -1.87 1.95
N GLN A 100 10.56 -1.63 2.98
CA GLN A 100 11.82 -0.93 2.78
C GLN A 100 12.87 -1.77 2.03
N LEU A 101 12.86 -3.08 2.19
CA LEU A 101 13.72 -3.99 1.41
C LEU A 101 13.46 -3.86 -0.09
N THR A 102 12.19 -3.73 -0.50
CA THR A 102 11.84 -3.43 -1.89
C THR A 102 12.39 -2.08 -2.31
N ASN A 103 12.17 -1.03 -1.52
CA ASN A 103 12.73 0.30 -1.81
C ASN A 103 14.26 0.30 -1.94
N PHE A 104 14.97 -0.49 -1.12
CA PHE A 104 16.42 -0.63 -1.21
C PHE A 104 16.88 -1.38 -2.46
N LYS A 105 16.10 -2.38 -2.90
CA LYS A 105 16.38 -3.11 -4.14
C LYS A 105 16.14 -2.23 -5.37
N ASP A 106 15.13 -1.37 -5.34
CA ASP A 106 14.78 -0.49 -6.47
C ASP A 106 15.75 0.69 -6.68
N ILE A 107 16.72 0.88 -5.78
CA ILE A 107 17.79 1.89 -5.92
C ILE A 107 18.79 1.51 -7.03
N TYR A 108 18.85 0.23 -7.44
CA TYR A 108 19.84 -0.28 -8.41
C TYR A 108 19.23 -1.25 -9.42
#